data_AF-A0A933GH64-F1
#
_entry.id   AF-A0A933GH64-F1
#
_cell.length_a   1.000
_cell.length_b   1.000
_cell.length_c   1.000
_cell.angle_alpha   90.00
_cell.angle_beta   90.00
_cell.angle_gamma   90.00
#
_symmetry.space_group_name_H-M   'P 1'
#
loop_
_entity.id
_entity.type
_entity.pdbx_description
1 polymer ?
#
loop_
_entity_poly.entity_id
_entity_poly.type
_entity_poly.pdbx_seq_one_letter_code
_entity_poly.pdbx_strand_id
1 'polypeptide(L)' 'MKCPRCRFETPSDAEFCPECGAKLVLACAQCGTANAPGHKFCKKCGQPLASAAQTPIGTRFAAPQAYTPKHLAEK' A
#
# COMPACT_ATOMS: atom_id res chain seq x y z
N MET A 1 7.00 3.85 -18.15
CA MET A 1 7.40 2.81 -17.16
C MET A 1 7.79 1.52 -17.87
N LYS A 2 8.70 0.72 -17.30
CA LYS A 2 9.10 -0.56 -17.90
C LYS A 2 8.15 -1.69 -17.55
N CYS A 3 7.71 -2.46 -18.56
CA CYS A 3 6.88 -3.64 -18.35
C CYS A 3 7.60 -4.63 -17.41
N PRO A 4 6.92 -5.15 -16.36
CA PRO A 4 7.54 -6.08 -15.43
C PRO A 4 7.85 -7.46 -16.03
N ARG A 5 7.29 -7.81 -17.20
CA ARG A 5 7.53 -9.10 -17.84
C ARG A 5 8.67 -9.05 -18.86
N CYS A 6 8.59 -8.15 -19.83
CA CYS A 6 9.53 -8.09 -20.96
C CYS A 6 10.47 -6.87 -20.93
N ARG A 7 10.31 -5.95 -19.96
CA ARG A 7 11.12 -4.73 -19.81
C ARG A 7 10.92 -3.64 -20.87
N PHE A 8 10.01 -3.83 -21.84
CA PHE A 8 9.65 -2.81 -22.81
C PHE A 8 9.15 -1.52 -22.15
N GLU A 9 9.55 -0.36 -22.69
CA GLU A 9 9.11 0.95 -22.20
C GLU A 9 7.66 1.19 -22.61
N THR A 10 6.78 1.39 -21.64
CA THR A 10 5.33 1.51 -21.85
C THR A 10 4.81 2.80 -21.20
N PRO A 11 3.82 3.49 -21.79
CA PRO A 11 3.14 4.61 -21.13
C PRO A 11 2.63 4.24 -19.73
N SER A 12 2.64 5.20 -18.80
CA SER A 12 2.25 4.96 -17.41
C SER A 12 0.75 4.66 -17.22
N ASP A 13 -0.06 5.02 -18.21
CA ASP A 13 -1.50 4.83 -18.29
C ASP A 13 -1.91 3.57 -19.07
N ALA A 14 -0.95 2.84 -19.67
CA ALA A 14 -1.25 1.64 -20.43
C ALA A 14 -1.80 0.51 -19.55
N GLU A 15 -2.88 -0.12 -19.98
CA GLU A 15 -3.49 -1.24 -19.25
C GLU A 15 -2.81 -2.59 -19.52
N PHE A 16 -2.21 -2.74 -20.70
CA PHE A 16 -1.50 -3.92 -21.17
C PHE A 16 -0.18 -3.50 -21.84
N CYS A 17 0.82 -4.38 -21.78
CA CYS A 17 2.06 -4.18 -22.52
C CYS A 17 1.85 -4.45 -24.01
N PRO A 18 2.17 -3.51 -24.92
CA PRO A 18 1.96 -3.67 -26.36
C PRO A 18 2.88 -4.72 -27.00
N GLU A 19 4.00 -5.06 -26.33
CA GLU A 19 4.98 -6.02 -26.87
C GLU A 19 4.69 -7.45 -26.43
N CYS A 20 4.36 -7.68 -25.15
CA CYS A 20 4.16 -9.04 -24.60
C CYS A 20 2.74 -9.36 -24.13
N GLY A 21 1.80 -8.41 -24.20
CA GLY A 21 0.40 -8.59 -23.77
C GLY A 21 0.18 -8.69 -22.26
N ALA A 22 1.21 -8.52 -21.42
CA ALA A 22 1.06 -8.58 -19.98
C ALA A 22 0.16 -7.45 -19.45
N LYS A 23 -0.79 -7.78 -18.56
CA LYS A 23 -1.63 -6.80 -17.87
C LYS A 23 -0.79 -5.97 -16.89
N LEU A 24 -0.91 -4.65 -16.97
CA LEU A 24 -0.15 -3.69 -16.18
C LEU A 24 -0.96 -3.07 -15.04
N VAL A 25 -2.30 -3.06 -15.15
CA VAL A 25 -3.18 -2.55 -14.08
C VAL A 25 -3.16 -3.45 -12.83
N LEU A 26 -3.21 -2.82 -11.65
CA LEU A 26 -3.33 -3.52 -10.37
C LEU A 26 -4.80 -3.58 -9.92
N ALA A 27 -5.29 -4.79 -9.72
CA ALA A 27 -6.58 -5.00 -9.07
C ALA A 27 -6.45 -4.79 -7.55
N CYS A 28 -7.38 -4.02 -6.97
CA CYS A 28 -7.43 -3.85 -5.53
C CYS A 28 -7.82 -5.16 -4.86
N ALA A 29 -7.00 -5.66 -3.93
CA ALA A 29 -7.29 -6.88 -3.18
C ALA A 29 -8.55 -6.79 -2.30
N GLN A 30 -8.95 -5.58 -1.90
CA GLN A 30 -10.11 -5.36 -1.03
C GLN A 30 -11.42 -5.21 -1.80
N CYS A 31 -11.43 -4.56 -2.98
CA CYS A 31 -12.68 -4.26 -3.70
C CYS A 31 -12.68 -4.64 -5.19
N GLY A 32 -11.61 -5.26 -5.70
CA GLY A 32 -11.49 -5.73 -7.09
C GLY A 32 -11.29 -4.63 -8.15
N THR A 33 -11.36 -3.35 -7.77
CA THR A 33 -11.22 -2.24 -8.72
C THR A 33 -9.86 -2.27 -9.41
N ALA A 34 -9.83 -2.14 -10.75
CA ALA A 34 -8.60 -1.97 -11.51
C ALA A 34 -8.05 -0.55 -11.35
N ASN A 35 -6.74 -0.44 -11.09
CA ASN A 35 -6.03 0.81 -10.89
C ASN A 35 -4.86 0.89 -11.86
N ALA A 36 -4.62 2.08 -12.41
CA ALA A 36 -3.52 2.29 -13.32
C ALA A 36 -2.18 2.01 -12.63
N PRO A 37 -1.16 1.59 -13.40
CA PRO A 37 0.17 1.42 -12.88
C PRO A 37 0.67 2.66 -12.11
N GLY A 38 1.41 2.45 -11.02
CA GLY A 38 1.96 3.54 -10.19
C GLY A 38 1.00 4.14 -9.15
N HIS A 39 -0.29 3.78 -9.16
CA HIS A 39 -1.20 4.15 -8.08
C HIS A 39 -0.75 3.49 -6.76
N LYS A 40 -0.59 4.33 -5.72
CA LYS A 40 -0.26 3.84 -4.36
C LYS A 40 -1.51 3.34 -3.61
N PHE A 41 -2.68 3.93 -3.89
CA PHE A 41 -3.95 3.63 -3.23
C PHE A 41 -5.05 3.37 -4.26
N CYS A 42 -6.04 2.58 -3.87
CA CYS A 42 -7.19 2.25 -4.70
C CYS A 42 -8.05 3.51 -4.93
N LYS A 43 -8.34 3.80 -6.20
CA LYS A 43 -9.18 4.95 -6.59
C LYS A 43 -10.63 4.87 -6.11
N LYS A 44 -11.09 3.69 -5.69
CA LYS A 44 -12.48 3.46 -5.23
C LYS A 44 -12.61 3.40 -3.71
N CYS A 45 -11.77 2.59 -3.05
CA CYS A 45 -11.91 2.35 -1.61
C CYS A 45 -10.74 2.89 -0.76
N GLY A 46 -9.73 3.51 -1.36
CA GLY A 46 -8.60 4.10 -0.64
C GLY A 46 -7.56 3.11 -0.10
N GLN A 47 -7.81 1.80 -0.18
CA GLN A 47 -6.86 0.78 0.31
C GLN A 47 -5.53 0.80 -0.47
N PRO A 48 -4.37 0.63 0.19
CA PRO A 48 -3.07 0.61 -0.48
C PRO A 48 -2.96 -0.58 -1.46
N LEU A 49 -2.40 -0.32 -2.66
CA LEU A 49 -2.29 -1.30 -3.74
C LEU A 49 -0.95 -2.04 -3.74
N ALA A 50 0.10 -1.39 -3.25
CA ALA A 50 1.37 -2.03 -2.98
C ALA A 50 1.40 -2.39 -1.49
N SER A 51 1.19 -3.65 -1.15
CA SER A 51 1.67 -4.16 0.14
C SER A 51 3.19 -4.32 0.04
N ALA A 52 3.92 -3.20 0.05
CA ALA A 52 5.26 -3.23 0.60
C ALA A 52 5.08 -3.63 2.06
N ALA A 53 5.45 -4.88 2.36
CA ALA A 53 5.53 -5.48 3.68
C ALA A 53 4.73 -4.71 4.73
N GLN A 54 3.50 -5.15 4.98
CA GLN A 54 2.89 -4.92 6.28
C GLN A 54 3.85 -5.59 7.28
N THR A 55 4.86 -4.87 7.76
CA THR A 55 5.29 -5.08 9.13
C THR A 55 4.02 -4.80 9.91
N PRO A 56 3.41 -5.77 10.58
CA PRO A 56 2.38 -5.44 11.54
C PRO A 56 3.09 -4.52 12.54
N ILE A 57 2.83 -3.22 12.46
CA ILE A 57 3.13 -2.31 13.55
C ILE A 57 2.06 -2.62 14.59
N GLY A 58 2.17 -3.82 15.15
CA GLY A 58 1.57 -4.18 16.42
C GLY A 58 2.14 -3.20 17.44
N THR A 59 1.23 -2.59 18.18
CA THR A 59 1.48 -1.96 19.48
C THR A 59 2.52 -0.83 19.48
N ARG A 60 2.27 0.27 18.76
CA ARG A 60 2.91 1.58 19.08
C ARG A 60 2.20 2.35 20.20
N PHE A 61 1.12 1.80 20.76
CA PHE A 61 0.49 2.32 21.97
C PHE A 61 0.59 1.30 23.10
N ALA A 62 1.82 0.92 23.48
CA ALA A 62 2.06 0.64 24.89
C ALA A 62 2.06 2.02 25.58
N ALA A 63 0.98 2.32 26.30
CA ALA A 63 0.86 3.55 27.07
C ALA A 63 2.12 3.79 27.92
N PRO A 64 2.72 5.00 27.95
CA PRO A 64 3.79 5.28 28.88
C PRO A 64 3.19 5.36 30.29
N GLN A 65 3.14 4.22 30.98
CA GLN A 65 2.86 4.13 32.43
C GLN A 65 3.93 4.84 33.28
N ALA A 66 4.95 5.43 32.63
CA ALA A 66 6.09 6.07 33.26
C ALA A 66 5.88 7.54 33.65
N TYR A 67 4.78 8.20 33.24
CA TYR A 67 4.54 9.61 33.57
C TYR A 67 3.61 9.86 34.77
N THR A 68 3.22 8.84 35.55
CA THR A 68 2.45 9.07 36.79
C THR A 68 3.42 9.20 37.97
N PRO A 69 3.74 10.43 38.46
CA PRO A 69 4.62 10.59 39.61
C PRO A 69 3.95 10.07 40.89
N LYS A 70 4.70 9.28 41.67
CA LYS A 70 4.20 8.50 42.83
C LYS A 70 3.51 9.33 43.92
N HIS A 71 3.79 10.63 44.02
CA HIS A 71 3.23 11.51 45.05
C HIS A 71 1.77 11.94 44.80
N LEU A 72 1.19 11.63 43.63
CA LEU A 72 -0.21 11.94 43.32
C LEU A 72 -1.19 10.83 43.73
N ALA A 73 -0.68 9.67 44.17
CA ALA A 73 -1.48 8.47 44.42
C ALA A 73 -1.74 8.17 45.91
N GLU A 74 -1.14 8.91 46.85
CA GLU A 74 -1.26 8.62 48.28
C GLU A 74 -1.65 9.90 49.04
N LYS A 75 -2.73 9.82 49.81
CA LYS A 75 -3.14 10.81 50.82
C LYS A 75 -2.90 10.22 52.20
#